data_AF-A0A529NW95-F1
#
_entry.id   AF-A0A529NW95-F1
#
_cell.length_a   1.000
_cell.length_b   1.000
_cell.length_c   1.000
_cell.angle_alpha   90.00
_cell.angle_beta   90.00
_cell.angle_gamma   90.00
#
_symmetry.space_group_name_H-M   'P 1'
#
loop_
_entity.id
_entity.type
_entity.pdbx_description
1 polymer ?
#
loop_
_entity_poly.entity_id
_entity_poly.type
_entity_poly.pdbx_seq_one_letter_code
_entity_poly.pdbx_strand_id
1 'polypeptide(L)'
;MMNPVSTSAPAAQRVAGRARLFCGNKGGRTRLERLYQDGSAKIRMPATAADPLEAVLINTAGGLTGGDRLAWEVQVGAGASASITT
;
A
#
# COMPACT_ATOMS: atom_id res chain seq x y z
N MET A 1 -51.47 -10.83 10.70
CA MET A 1 -50.38 -11.79 10.98
C MET A 1 -49.09 -11.12 10.55
N MET A 2 -48.23 -10.68 11.49
CA MET A 2 -47.01 -9.93 11.19
C MET A 2 -45.90 -10.91 10.80
N ASN A 3 -45.28 -10.71 9.63
CA ASN A 3 -44.16 -11.53 9.17
C ASN A 3 -42.86 -11.09 9.90
N PRO A 4 -42.02 -12.00 10.41
CA PRO A 4 -40.78 -11.61 11.06
C PRO A 4 -39.77 -11.10 10.02
N VAL A 5 -39.22 -9.91 10.25
CA VAL A 5 -38.10 -9.39 9.46
C VAL A 5 -36.84 -10.11 9.92
N SER A 6 -36.23 -10.89 9.03
CA SER A 6 -34.92 -11.50 9.28
C SER A 6 -33.83 -10.42 9.22
N THR A 7 -33.29 -10.04 10.37
CA THR A 7 -32.13 -9.15 10.47
C THR A 7 -30.85 -9.95 10.24
N SER A 8 -30.27 -9.83 9.06
CA SER A 8 -28.87 -10.24 8.83
C SER A 8 -27.96 -9.40 9.73
N ALA A 9 -27.02 -10.05 10.41
CA ALA A 9 -25.95 -9.31 11.10
C ALA A 9 -25.18 -8.44 10.08
N PRO A 10 -24.78 -7.21 10.45
CA PRO A 10 -23.97 -6.39 9.57
C PRO A 10 -22.63 -7.08 9.29
N ALA A 11 -22.13 -6.93 8.07
CA ALA A 11 -20.81 -7.42 7.70
C ALA A 11 -19.75 -6.82 8.63
N ALA A 12 -18.82 -7.65 9.10
CA ALA A 12 -17.72 -7.19 9.93
C ALA A 12 -16.90 -6.13 9.17
N GLN A 13 -16.55 -5.03 9.84
CA GLN A 13 -15.61 -4.06 9.28
C GLN A 13 -14.24 -4.72 9.19
N ARG A 14 -13.74 -4.88 7.96
CA ARG A 14 -12.44 -5.50 7.67
C ARG A 14 -11.48 -4.50 7.04
N VAL A 15 -10.22 -4.61 7.41
CA VAL A 15 -9.15 -3.85 6.78
C VAL A 15 -8.85 -4.47 5.43
N ALA A 16 -8.92 -3.64 4.40
CA ALA A 16 -8.43 -3.93 3.06
C ALA A 16 -7.49 -2.80 2.63
N GLY A 17 -6.33 -3.14 2.09
CA GLY A 17 -5.41 -2.17 1.54
C GLY A 17 -4.46 -2.79 0.52
N ARG A 18 -4.16 -2.03 -0.53
CA ARG A 18 -3.13 -2.41 -1.51
C ARG A 18 -2.34 -1.20 -1.92
N ALA A 19 -1.02 -1.30 -1.89
CA ALA A 19 -0.17 -0.30 -2.53
C ALA A 19 0.90 -0.94 -3.40
N ARG A 20 1.24 -0.25 -4.49
CA ARG A 20 2.26 -0.66 -5.43
C ARG A 20 3.18 0.50 -5.76
N LEU A 21 4.48 0.25 -5.74
CA LEU A 21 5.52 1.20 -6.13
C LEU A 21 6.36 0.58 -7.23
N PHE A 22 6.51 1.33 -8.33
CA PHE A 22 7.41 1.00 -9.42
C PHE A 22 8.40 2.15 -9.54
N CYS A 23 9.69 1.85 -9.50
CA CYS A 23 10.76 2.80 -9.77
C CYS A 23 11.72 2.24 -10.81
N GLY A 24 12.38 3.14 -11.53
CA GLY A 24 13.35 2.78 -12.56
C GLY A 24 14.40 3.87 -12.76
N ASN A 25 15.43 3.55 -13.53
CA ASN A 25 16.50 4.49 -13.83
C ASN A 25 16.06 5.46 -14.92
N LYS A 26 16.07 6.76 -14.62
CA LYS A 26 15.81 7.82 -15.58
C LYS A 26 16.91 8.87 -15.51
N GLY A 27 17.75 8.90 -16.55
CA GLY A 27 18.87 9.84 -16.63
C GLY A 27 19.92 9.60 -15.54
N GLY A 28 20.24 8.33 -15.27
CA GLY A 28 21.27 7.93 -14.30
C GLY A 28 20.84 8.01 -12.83
N ARG A 29 19.56 8.27 -12.55
CA ARG A 29 19.01 8.34 -11.20
C ARG A 29 17.76 7.48 -11.06
N THR A 30 17.50 6.95 -9.87
CA THR A 30 16.24 6.27 -9.59
C THR A 30 15.10 7.27 -9.49
N ARG A 31 14.00 6.97 -10.18
CA ARG A 31 12.78 7.79 -10.20
C ARG A 31 11.56 6.91 -10.06
N LEU A 32 10.55 7.45 -9.39
CA LEU A 32 9.22 6.86 -9.34
C LEU A 32 8.62 6.84 -10.75
N GLU A 33 8.16 5.67 -11.19
CA GLU A 33 7.48 5.47 -12.47
C GLU A 33 5.97 5.34 -12.27
N ARG A 34 5.55 4.60 -11.24
CA ARG A 34 4.14 4.37 -10.93
C ARG A 34 3.93 4.21 -9.44
N LEU A 35 2.87 4.83 -8.95
CA LEU A 35 2.39 4.69 -7.58
C LEU A 35 0.90 4.37 -7.60
N TYR A 36 0.52 3.26 -6.97
CA TYR A 36 -0.86 2.90 -6.72
C TYR A 36 -1.06 2.74 -5.21
N GLN A 37 -2.17 3.27 -4.69
CA GLN A 37 -2.52 3.17 -3.27
C GLN A 37 -4.03 3.08 -3.15
N ASP A 38 -4.50 2.13 -2.35
CA ASP A 38 -5.90 1.88 -2.10
C ASP A 38 -6.10 1.36 -0.67
N GLY A 39 -7.25 1.71 -0.08
CA GLY A 39 -7.59 1.37 1.29
C GLY A 39 -6.56 1.85 2.31
N SER A 40 -6.25 1.00 3.30
CA SER A 40 -5.36 1.31 4.42
C SER A 40 -3.86 1.29 4.08
N ALA A 41 -3.49 0.86 2.87
CA ALA A 41 -2.11 0.81 2.43
C ALA A 41 -1.68 2.17 1.86
N LYS A 42 -0.73 2.85 2.51
CA LYS A 42 -0.13 4.10 2.03
C LYS A 42 1.38 3.95 1.87
N ILE A 43 1.95 4.71 0.95
CA ILE A 43 3.38 4.83 0.73
C ILE A 43 3.74 6.31 0.84
N ARG A 44 4.81 6.63 1.57
CA ARG A 44 5.38 7.97 1.66
C ARG A 44 6.85 7.92 1.27
N MET A 45 7.29 8.95 0.56
CA MET A 45 8.69 9.11 0.16
C MET A 45 9.20 10.42 0.77
N PRO A 46 10.38 10.43 1.40
CA PRO A 46 11.06 11.66 1.79
C PRO A 46 11.21 12.61 0.60
N ALA A 47 11.21 13.92 0.86
CA ALA A 47 11.44 14.93 -0.17
C ALA A 47 12.95 15.06 -0.52
N THR A 48 13.61 13.93 -0.76
CA THR A 48 15.01 13.85 -1.18
C THR A 48 15.07 13.37 -2.63
N ALA A 49 16.01 13.90 -3.40
CA ALA A 49 16.20 13.50 -4.80
C ALA A 49 17.37 12.52 -4.99
N ALA A 50 17.90 11.99 -3.88
CA ALA A 50 19.04 11.09 -3.83
C ALA A 50 18.64 9.64 -4.09
N ASP A 51 19.62 8.83 -4.49
CA ASP A 51 19.47 7.38 -4.61
C ASP A 51 20.03 6.70 -3.34
N PRO A 52 19.46 5.56 -2.91
CA PRO A 52 18.29 4.89 -3.49
C PRO A 52 16.98 5.66 -3.26
N LEU A 53 15.94 5.36 -4.04
CA LEU A 53 14.61 5.89 -3.76
C LEU A 53 14.10 5.32 -2.42
N GLU A 54 13.90 6.20 -1.45
CA GLU A 54 13.42 5.84 -0.12
C GLU A 54 11.88 5.83 -0.09
N ALA A 55 11.30 4.75 0.44
CA ALA A 55 9.86 4.64 0.61
C ALA A 55 9.50 3.98 1.95
N VAL A 56 8.55 4.60 2.66
CA VAL A 56 7.95 4.10 3.89
C VAL A 56 6.55 3.57 3.58
N LEU A 57 6.32 2.29 3.87
CA LEU A 57 5.03 1.61 3.74
C LEU A 57 4.25 1.78 5.04
N ILE A 58 3.01 2.26 4.98
CA ILE A 58 2.23 2.61 6.16
C ILE A 58 0.88 1.89 6.13
N ASN A 59 0.62 1.05 7.13
CA ASN A 59 -0.73 0.57 7.40
C ASN A 59 -1.51 1.60 8.24
N THR A 60 -2.41 2.36 7.63
CA THR A 60 -3.18 3.39 8.34
C THR A 60 -4.35 2.85 9.16
N ALA A 61 -4.63 1.54 9.09
CA ALA A 61 -5.66 0.92 9.92
C ALA A 61 -5.19 0.60 11.34
N GLY A 62 -3.87 0.64 11.61
CA GLY A 62 -3.28 0.19 12.85
C GLY A 62 -2.99 -1.32 12.82
N GLY A 63 -3.62 -2.09 13.71
CA GLY A 63 -3.47 -3.54 13.77
C GLY A 63 -4.18 -4.28 12.63
N LEU A 64 -3.84 -5.55 12.44
CA LEU A 64 -4.55 -6.49 11.55
C LEU A 64 -5.02 -7.69 12.38
N THR A 65 -6.23 -8.17 12.10
CA THR A 65 -6.83 -9.35 12.74
C THR A 65 -7.26 -10.37 11.68
N GLY A 66 -7.80 -11.52 12.12
CA GLY A 66 -8.20 -12.60 11.22
C GLY A 66 -9.20 -12.13 10.16
N GLY A 67 -8.84 -12.30 8.89
CA GLY A 67 -9.65 -11.95 7.72
C GLY A 67 -9.29 -10.62 7.05
N ASP A 68 -8.44 -9.80 7.67
CA ASP A 68 -7.94 -8.56 7.07
C ASP A 68 -6.94 -8.83 5.95
N ARG A 69 -6.85 -7.93 4.96
CA ARG A 69 -5.99 -8.09 3.79
C ARG A 69 -5.19 -6.83 3.51
N LEU A 70 -3.87 -6.95 3.57
CA LEU A 70 -2.94 -5.88 3.20
C LEU A 70 -1.93 -6.42 2.20
N ALA A 71 -1.74 -5.73 1.08
CA ALA A 71 -0.82 -6.14 0.02
C ALA A 71 0.12 -5.01 -0.39
N TRP A 72 1.40 -5.32 -0.46
CA TRP A 72 2.46 -4.42 -0.92
C TRP A 72 3.15 -5.03 -2.13
N GLU A 73 3.41 -4.23 -3.16
CA GLU A 73 4.13 -4.64 -4.36
C GLU A 73 5.18 -3.58 -4.66
N VAL A 74 6.45 -3.98 -4.72
CA VAL A 74 7.56 -3.08 -5.05
C VAL A 74 8.32 -3.68 -6.22
N GLN A 75 8.41 -2.93 -7.31
CA GLN A 75 9.19 -3.29 -8.48
C GLN A 75 10.31 -2.26 -8.69
N VAL A 76 11.54 -2.75 -8.76
CA VAL A 76 12.73 -1.95 -9.02
C VAL A 76 13.25 -2.33 -10.41
N GLY A 77 13.22 -1.38 -11.33
CA GLY A 77 13.70 -1.55 -12.70
C GLY A 77 15.23 -1.70 -12.76
N ALA A 78 15.73 -2.15 -13.91
CA ALA A 78 17.17 -2.32 -14.13
C ALA A 78 17.94 -1.01 -13.89
N GLY A 79 19.05 -1.09 -13.13
CA GLY A 79 19.89 0.08 -12.81
C GLY A 79 19.27 1.07 -11.82
N ALA A 80 18.13 0.75 -11.20
CA ALA A 80 17.53 1.50 -10.11
C ALA A 80 17.81 0.83 -8.76
N SER A 81 17.62 1.59 -7.68
CA SER A 81 17.73 1.11 -6.30
C SER A 81 16.67 1.73 -5.41
N ALA A 82 16.16 0.95 -4.45
CA ALA A 82 15.16 1.40 -3.50
C ALA A 82 15.49 0.91 -2.08
N SER A 83 15.22 1.76 -1.09
CA SER A 83 15.26 1.40 0.33
C SER A 83 13.85 1.47 0.89
N ILE A 84 13.36 0.34 1.41
CA ILE A 84 11.96 0.19 1.82
C ILE A 84 11.90 -0.08 3.33
N THR A 85 11.12 0.72 4.03
CA THR A 85 10.82 0.55 5.46
C THR A 85 9.31 0.49 5.68
N THR A 86 8.88 -0.04 6.83
CA THR A 86 7.47 -0.22 7.22
C THR A 86 7.19 0.46 8.55
#